data_AF-A0A382UH49-F1
#
_entry.id   AF-A0A382UH49-F1
#
_cell.length_a   1.000
_cell.length_b   1.000
_cell.length_c   1.000
_cell.angle_alpha   90.00
_cell.angle_beta   90.00
_cell.angle_gamma   90.00
#
_symmetry.space_group_name_H-M   'P 1'
#
loop_
_entity.id
_entity.type
_entity.pdbx_description
1 polymer ?
#
loop_
_entity_poly.entity_id
_entity_poly.type
_entity_poly.pdbx_seq_one_letter_code
_entity_poly.pdbx_strand_id
1 'polypeptide(L)'
;MLFNKIIGALVTALLYNGKITKHDDSIQFVIRQINRMPDFMYYPLKTFTVFFDCYTILFLGFPFHRLDLSTRKRIVDNLSKSKINLIRDFLKLFKSLTIISTK
;
A
#
# COMPACT_ATOMS: atom_id res chain seq x y z
N MET A 1 14.16 4.58 -0.31
CA MET A 1 13.59 5.23 0.89
C MET A 1 12.11 5.62 0.73
N LEU A 2 11.73 6.31 -0.36
CA LEU A 2 10.32 6.70 -0.62
C LEU A 2 9.37 5.50 -0.77
N PHE A 3 9.79 4.49 -1.55
CA PHE A 3 9.03 3.24 -1.74
C PHE A 3 8.63 2.55 -0.43
N ASN A 4 9.58 2.40 0.50
CA ASN A 4 9.32 1.79 1.81
C ASN A 4 8.35 2.62 2.66
N LYS A 5 8.40 3.96 2.57
CA LYS A 5 7.45 4.85 3.26
C LYS A 5 6.03 4.70 2.72
N ILE A 6 5.88 4.57 1.40
CA ILE A 6 4.58 4.35 0.76
C ILE A 6 4.03 2.97 1.11
N ILE A 7 4.87 1.92 1.08
CA ILE A 7 4.48 0.57 1.52
C ILE A 7 4.01 0.60 2.98
N GLY A 8 4.78 1.24 3.87
CA GLY A 8 4.37 1.40 5.26
C GLY A 8 3.01 2.07 5.38
N ALA A 9 2.82 3.19 4.69
CA ALA A 9 1.53 3.90 4.68
C ALA A 9 0.38 3.06 4.14
N LEU A 10 0.61 2.24 3.11
CA LEU A 10 -0.38 1.37 2.50
C LEU A 10 -0.75 0.21 3.43
N VAL A 11 0.25 -0.42 4.04
CA VAL A 11 0.07 -1.48 5.04
C VAL A 11 -0.69 -0.95 6.25
N THR A 12 -0.34 0.23 6.78
CA THR A 12 -1.10 0.85 7.88
C THR A 12 -2.55 1.12 7.47
N ALA A 13 -2.79 1.63 6.25
CA ALA A 13 -4.15 1.88 5.76
C ALA A 13 -4.97 0.59 5.60
N LEU A 14 -4.35 -0.50 5.14
CA LEU A 14 -4.97 -1.82 4.99
C LEU A 14 -5.23 -2.52 6.34
N LEU A 15 -4.33 -2.33 7.31
CA LEU A 15 -4.43 -2.84 8.68
C LEU A 15 -5.45 -2.06 9.54
N TYR A 16 -5.78 -0.83 9.17
CA TYR A 16 -6.70 0.07 9.90
C TYR A 16 -8.19 -0.35 9.84
N ASN A 17 -8.47 -1.64 9.65
CA ASN A 17 -9.76 -2.26 9.92
C ASN A 17 -9.90 -2.78 11.37
N GLY A 18 -9.12 -2.22 12.30
CA GLY A 18 -9.43 -2.26 13.73
C GLY A 18 -9.00 -3.52 14.49
N LYS A 19 -8.03 -4.31 13.98
CA LYS A 19 -7.72 -5.61 14.60
C LYS A 19 -6.25 -5.96 14.83
N ILE A 20 -5.28 -5.06 14.62
CA ILE A 20 -3.87 -5.49 14.58
C ILE A 20 -2.99 -4.57 15.43
N THR A 21 -2.37 -5.15 16.46
CA THR A 21 -1.56 -4.48 17.49
C THR A 21 -0.06 -4.45 17.17
N LYS A 22 0.38 -5.10 16.09
CA LYS A 22 1.79 -5.19 15.67
C LYS A 22 2.01 -4.63 14.26
N HIS A 23 1.90 -3.32 14.14
CA HIS A 23 2.07 -2.62 12.86
C HIS A 23 3.51 -2.73 12.31
N ASP A 24 4.51 -2.59 13.17
CA ASP A 24 5.91 -2.56 12.74
C ASP A 24 6.41 -3.90 12.20
N ASP A 25 6.06 -5.01 12.87
CA ASP A 25 6.39 -6.37 12.42
C ASP A 25 5.76 -6.66 11.05
N SER A 26 4.52 -6.20 10.85
CA SER A 26 3.78 -6.42 9.59
C SER A 26 4.37 -5.64 8.43
N ILE A 27 4.75 -4.37 8.67
CA ILE A 27 5.42 -3.53 7.68
C ILE A 27 6.76 -4.16 7.29
N GLN A 28 7.56 -4.60 8.26
CA GLN A 28 8.86 -5.22 8.01
C GLN A 28 8.76 -6.56 7.29
N PHE A 29 7.72 -7.36 7.56
CA PHE A 29 7.45 -8.57 6.81
C PHE A 29 7.10 -8.26 5.36
N VAL A 30 6.15 -7.35 5.12
CA VAL A 30 5.72 -6.99 3.76
C VAL A 30 6.89 -6.42 2.94
N ILE A 31 7.72 -5.55 3.54
CA ILE A 31 8.93 -5.04 2.89
C ILE A 31 9.90 -6.18 2.54
N ARG A 32 10.12 -7.13 3.47
CA ARG A 32 10.97 -8.30 3.21
C ARG A 32 10.43 -9.19 2.08
N GLN A 33 9.12 -9.41 2.00
CA GLN A 33 8.53 -10.19 0.92
C GLN A 33 8.67 -9.49 -0.42
N ILE A 34 8.42 -8.18 -0.48
CA ILE A 34 8.56 -7.39 -1.72
C ILE A 34 10.02 -7.37 -2.19
N ASN A 35 10.99 -7.27 -1.28
CA ASN A 35 12.41 -7.33 -1.64
C ASN A 35 12.87 -8.74 -2.10
N ARG A 36 12.10 -9.79 -1.81
CA ARG A 36 12.35 -11.15 -2.29
C ARG A 36 11.60 -11.46 -3.59
N MET A 37 10.77 -10.54 -4.08
CA MET A 37 10.06 -10.74 -5.34
C MET A 37 11.02 -10.67 -6.53
N PRO A 38 10.78 -11.46 -7.58
CA PRO A 38 11.53 -11.33 -8.83
C PRO A 38 11.42 -9.92 -9.41
N ASP A 39 12.46 -9.48 -10.12
CA ASP A 39 12.56 -8.11 -10.67
C ASP A 39 11.35 -7.73 -11.54
N PHE A 40 10.81 -8.70 -12.29
CA PHE A 40 9.64 -8.50 -13.15
C PHE A 40 8.35 -8.12 -12.39
N MET A 41 8.24 -8.43 -11.08
CA MET A 41 7.16 -7.94 -10.22
C MET A 41 7.55 -6.68 -9.44
N TYR A 42 8.82 -6.56 -9.06
CA TYR A 42 9.33 -5.41 -8.32
C TYR A 42 9.14 -4.10 -9.09
N TYR A 43 9.45 -4.08 -10.39
CA TYR A 43 9.30 -2.87 -11.20
C TYR A 43 7.85 -2.39 -11.32
N PRO A 44 6.85 -3.24 -11.66
CA PRO A 44 5.44 -2.84 -11.61
C PRO A 44 5.04 -2.28 -10.24
N LEU A 45 5.44 -2.95 -9.15
CA LEU A 45 5.14 -2.53 -7.78
C LEU A 45 5.66 -1.12 -7.49
N LYS A 46 6.89 -0.83 -7.90
CA LYS A 46 7.52 0.49 -7.78
C LYS A 46 6.81 1.53 -8.64
N THR A 47 6.42 1.18 -9.85
CA THR A 47 5.68 2.07 -10.75
C THR A 47 4.31 2.44 -10.17
N PHE A 48 3.56 1.47 -9.61
CA PHE A 48 2.27 1.74 -8.98
C PHE A 48 2.38 2.64 -7.75
N THR A 49 3.39 2.42 -6.92
CA THR A 49 3.59 3.26 -5.73
C THR A 49 3.94 4.70 -6.12
N VAL A 50 4.77 4.90 -7.15
CA VAL A 50 5.04 6.24 -7.69
C VAL A 50 3.77 6.86 -8.28
N PHE A 51 3.02 6.10 -9.09
CA PHE A 51 1.75 6.57 -9.66
C PHE A 51 0.76 6.99 -8.56
N PHE A 52 0.66 6.22 -7.48
CA PHE A 52 -0.17 6.56 -6.33
C PHE A 52 0.25 7.87 -5.66
N ASP A 53 1.55 8.05 -5.42
CA ASP A 53 2.07 9.26 -4.79
C ASP A 53 1.80 10.48 -5.68
N CYS A 54 2.07 10.38 -6.99
CA CYS A 54 1.76 11.41 -7.97
C CYS A 54 0.27 11.72 -8.05
N TYR A 55 -0.59 10.70 -8.09
CA TYR A 55 -2.04 10.86 -8.08
C TYR A 55 -2.49 11.64 -6.84
N THR A 56 -2.02 11.27 -5.64
CA THR A 56 -2.39 12.00 -4.42
C THR A 56 -1.86 13.42 -4.37
N ILE A 57 -0.66 13.69 -4.91
CA ILE A 57 -0.14 15.06 -5.02
C ILE A 57 -1.06 15.89 -5.92
N LEU A 58 -1.45 15.35 -7.09
CA LEU A 58 -2.28 16.06 -8.06
C LEU A 58 -3.70 16.35 -7.54
N PHE A 59 -4.32 15.42 -6.80
CA PHE A 59 -5.70 15.55 -6.35
C PHE A 59 -5.86 16.14 -4.95
N LEU A 60 -4.88 15.96 -4.05
CA LEU A 60 -4.98 16.34 -2.64
C LEU A 60 -3.86 17.30 -2.21
N GLY A 61 -2.91 17.64 -3.09
CA GLY A 61 -1.80 18.54 -2.80
C GLY A 61 -0.67 17.93 -1.95
N PHE A 62 -0.85 16.71 -1.45
CA PHE A 62 0.12 16.03 -0.59
C PHE A 62 0.38 14.59 -1.03
N PRO A 63 1.61 14.10 -0.87
CA PRO A 63 1.94 12.70 -1.17
C PRO A 63 1.23 11.74 -0.21
N PHE A 64 0.90 10.55 -0.71
CA PHE A 64 0.07 9.56 -0.02
C PHE A 64 0.63 9.21 1.37
N HIS A 65 1.95 9.06 1.47
CA HIS A 65 2.64 8.72 2.71
C HIS A 65 2.63 9.84 3.78
N ARG A 66 2.16 11.06 3.44
CA ARG A 66 1.98 12.18 4.36
C ARG A 66 0.53 12.46 4.73
N LEU A 67 -0.43 11.87 4.01
CA LEU A 67 -1.86 12.02 4.32
C LEU A 67 -2.18 11.46 5.70
N ASP A 68 -3.26 11.89 6.33
CA ASP A 68 -3.71 11.26 7.57
C ASP A 68 -4.24 9.83 7.31
N LEU A 69 -4.33 9.02 8.37
CA LEU A 69 -4.72 7.62 8.24
C LEU A 69 -6.15 7.45 7.70
N SER A 70 -7.08 8.33 8.07
CA SER A 70 -8.47 8.26 7.62
C SER A 70 -8.59 8.56 6.11
N THR A 71 -7.84 9.54 5.61
CA THR A 71 -7.79 9.85 4.17
C THR A 71 -7.12 8.73 3.39
N ARG A 72 -6.02 8.16 3.89
CA ARG A 72 -5.37 7.01 3.24
C ARG A 72 -6.32 5.83 3.12
N LYS A 73 -7.07 5.52 4.19
CA LYS A 73 -8.09 4.46 4.17
C LYS A 73 -9.14 4.72 3.11
N ARG A 74 -9.69 5.94 3.08
CA ARG A 74 -10.72 6.32 2.09
C ARG A 74 -10.24 6.20 0.66
N ILE A 75 -8.98 6.57 0.38
CA ILE A 75 -8.37 6.41 -0.94
C ILE A 75 -8.26 4.93 -1.31
N VAL A 76 -7.73 4.11 -0.40
CA VAL A 76 -7.61 2.65 -0.62
C VAL A 76 -8.98 2.01 -0.82
N ASP A 77 -9.97 2.38 -0.03
CA ASP A 77 -11.35 1.89 -0.15
C ASP A 77 -11.97 2.31 -1.50
N ASN A 78 -11.78 3.56 -1.93
CA ASN A 78 -12.26 4.04 -3.22
C ASN A 78 -11.58 3.32 -4.38
N LEU A 79 -10.26 3.13 -4.31
CA LEU A 79 -9.48 2.48 -5.37
C LEU A 79 -9.76 0.97 -5.45
N SER A 80 -10.07 0.34 -4.31
CA SER A 80 -10.54 -1.05 -4.26
C SER A 80 -11.89 -1.23 -4.98
N LYS A 81 -12.68 -0.16 -5.09
CA LYS A 81 -13.95 -0.10 -5.82
C LYS A 81 -13.80 0.42 -7.25
N SER A 82 -12.58 0.80 -7.68
CA SER A 82 -12.39 1.33 -9.03
C SER A 82 -12.61 0.26 -10.09
N LYS A 83 -13.02 0.68 -11.30
CA LYS A 83 -13.20 -0.21 -12.46
C LYS A 83 -11.87 -0.65 -13.08
N ILE A 84 -10.73 -0.16 -12.60
CA ILE A 84 -9.41 -0.47 -13.13
C ILE A 84 -8.92 -1.76 -12.48
N ASN A 85 -9.02 -2.88 -13.20
CA ASN A 85 -8.64 -4.22 -12.71
C ASN A 85 -7.22 -4.26 -12.15
N LEU A 86 -6.29 -3.57 -12.82
CA LEU A 86 -4.89 -3.45 -12.44
C LEU A 86 -4.70 -2.90 -11.02
N ILE A 87 -5.43 -1.84 -10.65
CA ILE A 87 -5.38 -1.22 -9.32
C ILE A 87 -5.99 -2.15 -8.27
N ARG A 88 -7.09 -2.83 -8.62
CA ARG A 88 -7.74 -3.79 -7.73
C ARG A 88 -6.83 -4.99 -7.43
N ASP A 89 -6.20 -5.55 -8.44
CA ASP A 89 -5.31 -6.71 -8.29
C ASP A 89 -4.06 -6.35 -7.49
N PHE A 90 -3.52 -5.15 -7.72
CA PHE A 90 -2.45 -4.58 -6.90
C PHE A 90 -2.84 -4.48 -5.42
N LEU A 91 -4.00 -3.87 -5.11
CA LEU A 91 -4.48 -3.74 -3.73
C LEU A 91 -4.80 -5.11 -3.12
N LYS A 92 -5.31 -6.06 -3.90
CA LYS A 92 -5.62 -7.43 -3.46
C LYS A 92 -4.33 -8.18 -3.11
N LEU A 93 -3.27 -8.04 -3.91
CA LEU A 93 -1.95 -8.61 -3.62
C LEU A 93 -1.38 -8.05 -2.31
N PHE A 94 -1.39 -6.73 -2.12
CA PHE A 94 -0.95 -6.13 -0.86
C PHE A 94 -1.78 -6.58 0.32
N LYS A 95 -3.11 -6.61 0.20
CA LYS A 95 -4.01 -7.09 1.24
C LYS A 95 -3.69 -8.55 1.61
N SER A 96 -3.45 -9.41 0.63
CA SER A 96 -3.03 -10.80 0.88
C SER A 96 -1.71 -10.88 1.63
N LEU A 97 -0.69 -10.13 1.21
CA LEU A 97 0.61 -10.09 1.91
C LEU A 97 0.48 -9.60 3.35
N THR A 98 -0.34 -8.57 3.57
CA THR A 98 -0.64 -8.02 4.90
C THR A 98 -1.37 -9.04 5.78
N ILE A 99 -2.33 -9.78 5.25
CA ILE A 99 -3.05 -10.84 5.99
C ILE A 99 -2.10 -11.98 6.36
N ILE A 100 -1.27 -12.44 5.42
CA ILE A 100 -0.26 -13.49 5.66
C ILE A 100 0.68 -13.06 6.77
N SER A 101 1.10 -11.80 6.78
CA SER A 101 1.98 -11.27 7.82
C SER A 101 1.39 -11.29 9.23
N THR A 102 0.06 -11.31 9.34
CA THR A 102 -0.66 -11.24 10.62
C THR A 102 -1.03 -12.63 11.15
N LYS A 103 -0.94 -13.66 10.32
CA LYS A 103 -1.14 -15.06 10.69
C LYS A 103 0.15 -15.67 11.23
#